data_AF-A0A966HUF8-F1
#
_entry.id   AF-A0A966HUF8-F1
#
_cell.length_a   1.000
_cell.length_b   1.000
_cell.length_c   1.000
_cell.angle_alpha   90.00
_cell.angle_beta   90.00
_cell.angle_gamma   90.00
#
_symmetry.space_group_name_H-M   'P 1'
#
loop_
_entity.id
_entity.type
_entity.pdbx_description
1 polymer ?
#
loop_
_entity_poly.entity_id
_entity_poly.type
_entity_poly.pdbx_seq_one_letter_code
_entity_poly.pdbx_strand_id
1 'polypeptide(L)' 'MRKLLILLLIPLLMACSSNRVTSGDEQAFISGNGVATYISPDNRKEAPNISGPTLSGGSFKSEPGKLLVVNV' A
#
# COMPACT_ATOMS: atom_id res chain seq x y z
N MET A 1 -19.14 17.92 -44.27
CA MET A 1 -18.61 18.65 -43.08
C MET A 1 -18.85 17.92 -41.76
N ARG A 2 -20.09 17.58 -41.40
CA ARG A 2 -20.40 16.88 -40.12
C ARG A 2 -19.70 15.53 -39.92
N LYS A 3 -19.50 14.74 -40.99
CA LYS A 3 -18.77 13.45 -40.92
C LYS A 3 -17.26 13.63 -40.67
N LEU A 4 -16.68 14.76 -41.10
CA LEU A 4 -15.27 15.09 -40.88
C LEU A 4 -15.05 15.52 -39.42
N LEU A 5 -16.03 16.22 -38.83
CA LEU A 5 -16.02 16.60 -37.42
C LEU A 5 -15.98 15.37 -36.50
N ILE A 6 -16.75 14.32 -36.84
CA ILE A 6 -16.77 13.07 -36.05
C ILE A 6 -15.40 12.37 -36.07
N LEU A 7 -14.72 12.35 -37.21
CA LEU A 7 -13.38 11.74 -37.35
C LEU A 7 -12.32 12.49 -36.50
N LEU A 8 -12.45 13.80 -36.37
CA LEU A 8 -11.54 14.65 -35.59
C LEU A 8 -11.71 14.45 -34.06
N LEU A 9 -12.87 14.00 -33.59
CA LEU A 9 -13.15 13.80 -32.16
C LEU A 9 -12.68 12.43 -31.61
N ILE A 10 -12.37 11.47 -32.48
CA ILE A 10 -11.88 10.13 -32.08
C ILE A 10 -10.60 10.17 -31.21
N PRO A 11 -9.56 10.98 -31.52
CA PRO A 11 -8.36 11.03 -30.68
C PRO A 11 -8.59 11.64 -29.29
N LEU A 12 -9.65 12.44 -29.08
CA LEU A 12 -9.97 12.97 -27.73
C LEU A 12 -10.51 11.88 -26.80
N LEU A 13 -11.13 10.83 -27.33
CA LEU A 13 -11.62 9.67 -26.55
C LEU A 13 -10.48 8.73 -26.12
N MET A 14 -9.34 8.78 -26.82
CA MET A 14 -8.15 7.97 -26.54
C MET A 14 -7.18 8.65 -25.55
N ALA A 15 -7.42 9.91 -25.18
CA ALA A 15 -6.52 10.70 -24.33
C ALA A 15 -6.58 10.35 -22.83
N CYS A 16 -7.53 9.50 -22.40
CA CYS A 16 -7.68 9.09 -21.00
C CYS A 16 -7.00 7.76 -20.64
N SER A 17 -6.29 7.09 -21.55
CA SER A 17 -5.44 5.94 -21.18
C SER A 17 -4.03 6.41 -20.82
N SER A 18 -3.93 7.31 -19.84
CA SER A 18 -2.73 7.40 -19.03
C SER A 18 -2.65 6.14 -18.16
N ASN A 19 -2.17 5.03 -18.75
CA ASN A 19 -1.45 3.98 -18.02
C ASN A 19 -0.11 4.56 -17.52
N ARG A 20 -0.21 5.64 -16.76
CA ARG A 20 0.82 6.11 -15.88
C ARG A 20 0.59 5.31 -14.61
N VAL A 21 1.17 4.12 -14.55
CA VAL A 21 1.66 3.60 -13.28
C VAL A 21 2.80 4.55 -12.92
N THR A 22 2.47 5.73 -12.39
CA THR A 22 3.45 6.40 -11.55
C THR A 22 3.41 5.58 -10.29
N SER A 23 4.48 4.84 -10.08
CA SER A 23 4.80 4.15 -8.84
C SER A 23 4.79 5.20 -7.72
N GLY A 24 3.61 5.52 -7.21
CA GLY A 24 3.41 6.31 -6.01
C GLY A 24 3.67 5.40 -4.82
N ASP A 25 4.96 5.08 -4.66
CA ASP A 25 5.64 4.49 -3.51
C ASP A 25 6.74 3.54 -4.02
N GLU A 26 7.76 4.10 -4.68
CA GLU A 26 9.07 3.44 -4.82
C GLU A 26 9.67 3.11 -3.42
N GLN A 27 9.13 3.71 -2.35
CA GLN A 27 9.46 3.44 -0.95
C GLN A 27 8.73 2.21 -0.38
N ALA A 28 7.74 1.65 -1.07
CA ALA A 28 7.08 0.40 -0.68
C ALA A 28 7.81 -0.83 -1.25
N PHE A 29 8.97 -0.66 -1.90
CA PHE A 29 9.81 -1.77 -2.33
C PHE A 29 10.53 -2.38 -1.12
N ILE A 30 9.85 -3.32 -0.47
CA ILE A 30 10.54 -4.31 0.33
C ILE A 30 11.24 -5.23 -0.67
N SER A 31 12.57 -5.16 -0.72
CA SER A 31 13.41 -6.10 -1.46
C SER A 31 13.34 -7.48 -0.80
N GLY A 32 12.13 -8.04 -0.71
CA GLY A 32 11.87 -9.33 -0.13
C GLY A 32 12.58 -10.34 -1.00
N ASN A 33 13.65 -10.92 -0.50
CA ASN A 33 14.28 -12.12 -1.03
C ASN A 33 13.33 -13.36 -1.01
N GLY A 34 12.02 -13.16 -0.78
CA GLY A 34 11.00 -14.21 -0.70
C GLY A 34 11.12 -15.11 0.53
N VAL A 35 12.03 -14.81 1.45
CA VAL A 35 12.33 -15.70 2.58
C VAL A 35 11.33 -15.47 3.70
N ALA A 36 10.44 -16.43 3.90
CA ALA A 36 9.60 -16.49 5.10
C ALA A 36 10.36 -17.21 6.23
N THR A 37 10.48 -16.57 7.38
CA THR A 37 11.04 -17.21 8.58
C THR A 37 9.92 -17.84 9.39
N TYR A 38 9.96 -19.16 9.54
CA TYR A 38 9.05 -19.88 10.42
C TYR A 38 9.61 -19.93 11.84
N ILE A 39 8.78 -19.55 12.82
CA ILE A 39 9.08 -19.65 14.26
C ILE A 39 8.14 -20.68 14.86
N SER A 40 8.70 -21.79 15.36
CA SER A 40 7.91 -22.83 16.03
C SER A 40 7.23 -22.27 17.28
N PRO A 41 6.05 -22.79 17.67
CA PRO A 41 5.30 -22.30 18.84
C PRO A 41 6.15 -22.17 20.11
N ASP A 42 7.00 -23.15 20.39
CA ASP A 42 7.86 -23.18 21.59
C ASP A 42 8.95 -22.10 21.61
N ASN A 43 9.28 -21.55 20.44
CA ASN A 43 10.27 -20.49 20.28
C ASN A 43 9.66 -19.09 20.20
N ARG A 44 8.32 -18.97 20.26
CA ARG A 44 7.64 -17.67 20.24
C ARG A 44 7.83 -16.98 21.58
N LYS A 45 8.23 -15.72 21.55
CA LYS A 45 8.24 -14.84 22.73
C LYS A 45 6.96 -14.03 22.77
N GLU A 46 6.57 -13.59 23.97
CA GLU A 46 5.45 -12.67 24.11
C GLU A 46 5.71 -11.39 23.31
N ALA A 47 4.68 -10.93 22.60
CA ALA A 47 4.76 -9.71 21.83
C ALA A 47 4.87 -8.50 22.77
N PRO A 48 5.65 -7.47 22.40
CA PRO A 48 5.72 -6.25 23.20
C PRO A 48 4.38 -5.52 23.21
N ASN A 49 4.11 -4.79 24.28
CA ASN A 49 2.97 -3.89 24.34
C ASN A 49 3.26 -2.64 23.49
N ILE A 50 2.55 -2.48 22.38
CA ILE A 50 2.74 -1.32 21.49
C ILE A 50 1.72 -0.26 21.88
N SER A 51 2.21 0.88 22.37
CA SER A 51 1.37 2.03 22.70
C SER A 51 2.14 3.34 22.58
N GLY A 52 1.44 4.45 22.34
CA GLY A 52 2.06 5.76 22.21
C GLY A 52 1.16 6.81 21.56
N PRO A 53 1.64 8.05 21.43
CA PRO A 53 0.91 9.09 20.72
C PRO A 53 0.89 8.84 19.20
N THR A 54 -0.16 9.29 18.52
CA THR A 54 -0.23 9.29 17.05
C THR A 54 0.18 10.67 16.51
N LEU A 55 0.60 10.72 15.25
CA LEU A 55 0.94 11.99 14.58
C LEU A 55 -0.23 12.97 14.52
N SER A 56 -1.46 12.46 14.56
CA SER A 56 -2.69 13.26 14.59
C SER A 56 -3.05 13.77 16.00
N GLY A 57 -2.18 13.61 16.99
CA GLY A 57 -2.41 14.03 18.38
C GLY A 57 -3.30 13.08 19.20
N GLY A 58 -3.57 11.88 18.68
CA GLY A 58 -4.29 10.84 19.39
C GLY A 58 -3.36 9.94 20.20
N SER A 59 -3.92 8.85 20.71
CA SER A 59 -3.18 7.77 21.36
C SER A 59 -3.53 6.43 20.73
N PHE A 60 -2.53 5.56 20.62
CA PHE A 60 -2.64 4.21 20.10
C PHE A 60 -2.25 3.21 21.18
N LYS A 61 -2.95 2.09 21.23
CA LYS A 61 -2.62 0.91 22.03
C LYS A 61 -3.01 -0.34 21.25
N SER A 62 -2.10 -1.28 21.10
CA SER A 62 -2.35 -2.55 20.45
C SER A 62 -3.35 -3.39 21.25
N GLU A 63 -4.29 -4.01 20.54
CA GLU A 63 -5.27 -4.91 21.15
C GLU A 63 -4.64 -6.29 21.39
N PRO A 64 -4.74 -6.86 22.61
CA PRO A 64 -4.23 -8.19 22.90
C PRO A 64 -4.87 -9.26 22.01
N GLY A 65 -4.07 -10.25 21.61
CA GLY A 65 -4.55 -11.41 20.83
C GLY A 65 -4.85 -11.13 19.35
N LYS A 66 -4.59 -9.91 18.87
CA LYS A 66 -4.73 -9.56 17.44
C LYS A 66 -3.38 -9.49 16.74
N LEU A 67 -3.38 -9.86 15.46
CA LEU A 67 -2.23 -9.66 14.59
C LEU A 67 -2.12 -8.17 14.25
N LEU A 68 -1.01 -7.54 14.62
CA LEU A 68 -0.69 -6.15 14.28
C LEU A 68 0.47 -6.14 13.28
N VAL A 69 0.24 -5.52 12.13
CA VAL A 69 1.30 -5.24 11.14
C VAL A 69 1.73 -3.79 11.30
N VAL A 70 3.03 -3.57 11.52
CA VAL A 70 3.61 -2.23 11.67
C VAL A 70 4.49 -1.97 10.46
N ASN A 71 4.22 -0.86 9.77
CA ASN A 71 5.12 -0.33 8.75
C ASN A 71 5.95 0.79 9.37
N VAL A 72 7.26 0.80 9.13
CA VAL A 72 8.22 1.79 9.64
C VAL A 72 8.80 2.62 8.52
#